data_AF-K1T5A3-F1
#
_entry.id   AF-K1T5A3-F1
#
_cell.length_a   1.000
_cell.length_b   1.000
_cell.length_c   1.000
_cell.angle_alpha   90.00
_cell.angle_beta   90.00
_cell.angle_gamma   90.00
#
_symmetry.space_group_name_H-M   'P 1'
#
loop_
_entity.id
_entity.type
_entity.pdbx_description
1 polymer ?
#
loop_
_entity_poly.entity_id
_entity_poly.type
_entity_poly.pdbx_seq_one_letter_code
_entity_poly.pdbx_strand_id
1 'polypeptide(L)'
;MMSYWVLFIGIAVVSWLVQMNLQNKFKKYSKIPTGNGMTGRDVALKMLHDNGIYDVQVTHTPGRLTDHYNPANKTVNLSEGVYESNSIMAAAVAAHECGHAVQHARMYAPLKMRSALVPVVSFASSIMTWVLLGGILLLNTFPQLLLAGIILFAMTT
;
A
#
# COMPACT_ATOMS: atom_id res chain seq x y z
N MET A 1 -13.08 25.29 20.20
CA MET A 1 -12.99 23.90 20.70
C MET A 1 -14.10 22.98 20.16
N MET A 2 -15.38 23.37 20.18
CA MET A 2 -16.50 22.52 19.69
C MET A 2 -16.41 22.16 18.18
N SER A 3 -15.96 23.08 17.32
CA SER A 3 -15.88 22.86 15.86
C SER A 3 -14.90 21.76 15.46
N TYR A 4 -13.77 21.62 16.16
CA TYR A 4 -12.79 20.56 15.89
C TYR A 4 -13.35 19.17 16.19
N TRP A 5 -14.17 19.02 17.24
CA TRP A 5 -14.82 17.76 17.59
C TRP A 5 -15.86 17.34 16.56
N VAL A 6 -16.64 18.27 16.02
CA VAL A 6 -17.61 17.98 14.95
C VAL A 6 -16.90 17.48 13.69
N LEU A 7 -15.78 18.12 13.32
CA LEU A 7 -14.97 17.72 12.17
C LEU A 7 -14.32 16.34 12.38
N PHE A 8 -13.76 16.11 13.57
CA PHE A 8 -13.16 14.82 13.94
C PHE A 8 -14.18 13.68 13.93
N ILE A 9 -15.34 13.89 14.55
CA ILE A 9 -16.43 12.90 14.58
C ILE A 9 -16.96 12.67 13.16
N GLY A 10 -17.12 13.72 12.35
CA GLY A 10 -17.53 13.59 10.95
C GLY A 10 -16.58 12.70 10.15
N ILE A 11 -15.27 12.95 10.21
CA ILE A 11 -14.26 12.15 9.52
C ILE A 11 -14.23 10.71 10.06
N ALA A 12 -14.32 10.53 11.38
CA ALA A 12 -14.33 9.21 12.01
C ALA A 12 -15.54 8.37 11.54
N VAL A 13 -16.74 8.95 11.49
CA VAL A 13 -17.96 8.27 11.03
C VAL A 13 -17.83 7.87 9.56
N VAL A 14 -17.36 8.76 8.70
CA VAL A 14 -17.14 8.45 7.27
C VAL A 14 -16.12 7.32 7.13
N SER A 15 -15.01 7.39 7.87
CA SER A 15 -13.95 6.37 7.83
C SER A 15 -14.49 5.01 8.27
N TRP A 16 -15.31 4.98 9.33
CA TRP A 16 -15.95 3.77 9.81
C TRP A 16 -16.93 3.16 8.79
N LEU A 17 -17.73 3.99 8.12
CA LEU A 17 -18.64 3.53 7.06
C LEU A 17 -17.88 2.91 5.88
N VAL A 18 -16.77 3.52 5.46
CA VAL A 18 -15.89 2.98 4.41
C VAL A 18 -15.29 1.64 4.84
N GLN A 19 -14.79 1.56 6.07
CA GLN A 19 -14.24 0.32 6.64
C GLN A 19 -15.29 -0.80 6.65
N MET A 20 -16.53 -0.50 7.08
CA MET A 20 -17.63 -1.46 7.07
C MET A 20 -17.97 -1.93 5.65
N ASN A 21 -17.99 -1.03 4.67
CA ASN A 21 -18.28 -1.39 3.29
C ASN A 21 -17.23 -2.36 2.71
N LEU A 22 -15.95 -2.08 2.98
CA LEU A 22 -14.83 -2.95 2.59
C LEU A 22 -14.94 -4.34 3.23
N GLN A 23 -15.17 -4.39 4.55
CA GLN A 23 -15.36 -5.66 5.28
C GLN A 23 -16.54 -6.47 4.72
N ASN A 24 -17.65 -5.80 4.40
CA ASN A 24 -18.83 -6.43 3.83
C ASN A 24 -18.58 -6.99 2.42
N LYS A 25 -17.88 -6.24 1.56
CA LYS A 25 -17.48 -6.71 0.23
C LYS A 25 -16.55 -7.91 0.36
N PHE A 26 -15.53 -7.84 1.21
CA PHE A 26 -14.62 -8.96 1.45
C PHE A 26 -15.40 -10.22 1.84
N LYS A 27 -16.28 -10.12 2.86
CA LYS A 27 -17.12 -11.24 3.31
C LYS A 27 -18.05 -11.79 2.23
N LYS A 28 -18.58 -10.93 1.35
CA LYS A 28 -19.45 -11.33 0.23
C LYS A 28 -18.65 -12.09 -0.83
N TYR A 29 -17.53 -11.55 -1.29
CA TYR A 29 -16.74 -12.13 -2.38
C TYR A 29 -15.86 -13.31 -1.95
N SER A 30 -15.52 -13.44 -0.66
CA SER A 30 -14.86 -14.65 -0.13
C SER A 30 -15.77 -15.89 -0.16
N LYS A 31 -17.09 -15.74 -0.32
CA LYS A 31 -18.03 -16.86 -0.40
C LYS A 31 -18.36 -17.28 -1.83
N ILE A 32 -17.99 -16.47 -2.82
CA ILE A 32 -18.29 -16.75 -4.22
C ILE A 32 -17.10 -17.53 -4.78
N PRO A 33 -17.27 -18.80 -5.20
CA PRO A 33 -16.20 -19.58 -5.76
C PRO A 33 -15.76 -19.02 -7.13
N THR A 34 -14.51 -19.29 -7.51
CA THR A 34 -13.98 -18.99 -8.83
C THR A 34 -14.65 -19.89 -9.88
N GLY A 35 -14.96 -19.33 -11.06
CA GLY A 35 -15.64 -20.08 -12.13
C GLY A 35 -14.87 -21.31 -12.63
N ASN A 36 -13.54 -21.30 -12.46
CA ASN A 36 -12.64 -22.38 -12.88
C ASN A 36 -12.17 -23.26 -11.71
N GLY A 37 -12.68 -23.05 -10.49
CA GLY A 37 -12.31 -23.82 -9.29
C GLY A 37 -10.89 -23.60 -8.76
N MET A 38 -10.11 -22.71 -9.37
CA MET A 38 -8.75 -22.38 -8.97
C MET A 38 -8.71 -21.76 -7.56
N THR A 39 -7.76 -22.21 -6.76
CA THR A 39 -7.43 -21.63 -5.46
C THR A 39 -6.59 -20.35 -5.61
N GLY A 40 -6.46 -19.56 -4.54
CA GLY A 40 -5.55 -18.40 -4.55
C GLY A 40 -4.11 -18.80 -4.91
N ARG A 41 -3.64 -19.96 -4.44
CA ARG A 41 -2.35 -20.53 -4.84
C ARG A 41 -2.27 -20.77 -6.35
N ASP A 42 -3.27 -21.42 -6.94
CA ASP A 42 -3.26 -21.76 -8.36
C ASP A 42 -3.25 -20.51 -9.23
N VAL A 43 -4.03 -19.50 -8.83
CA VAL A 43 -4.07 -18.20 -9.51
C VAL A 43 -2.72 -17.49 -9.43
N ALA A 44 -2.08 -17.49 -8.25
CA ALA A 44 -0.76 -16.89 -8.08
C ALA A 44 0.29 -17.56 -8.98
N LEU A 45 0.35 -18.90 -8.95
CA LEU A 45 1.30 -19.68 -9.73
C LEU A 45 1.06 -19.49 -11.24
N LYS A 46 -0.20 -19.51 -11.67
CA LYS A 46 -0.58 -19.27 -13.07
C LYS A 46 -0.15 -17.87 -13.53
N MET A 47 -0.42 -16.84 -12.74
CA MET A 47 -0.08 -15.45 -13.07
C MET A 47 1.44 -15.23 -13.15
N LEU A 48 2.23 -15.83 -12.26
CA LEU A 48 3.68 -15.77 -12.30
C LEU A 48 4.23 -16.46 -13.55
N HIS A 49 3.76 -17.69 -13.83
CA HIS A 49 4.17 -18.44 -15.02
C HIS A 49 3.78 -17.75 -16.32
N ASP A 50 2.58 -17.16 -16.39
CA ASP A 50 2.12 -16.39 -17.56
C ASP A 50 2.96 -15.13 -17.81
N ASN A 51 3.67 -14.64 -16.78
CA ASN A 51 4.62 -13.52 -16.88
C ASN A 51 6.09 -13.98 -17.01
N GLY A 52 6.35 -15.28 -17.18
CA GLY A 52 7.70 -15.83 -17.31
C GLY A 52 8.51 -15.81 -16.01
N ILE A 53 7.85 -15.72 -14.86
CA ILE A 53 8.47 -15.66 -13.54
C ILE A 53 8.41 -17.04 -12.91
N TYR A 54 9.57 -17.67 -12.75
CA TYR A 54 9.72 -19.02 -12.18
C TYR A 54 10.59 -19.04 -10.92
N ASP A 55 11.22 -17.92 -10.58
CA ASP A 55 12.10 -17.76 -9.43
C ASP A 55 11.36 -17.26 -8.17
N VAL A 56 10.06 -16.99 -8.28
CA VAL A 56 9.20 -16.57 -7.17
C VAL A 56 8.42 -17.76 -6.64
N GLN A 57 8.59 -18.07 -5.35
CA GLN A 57 7.85 -19.15 -4.70
C GLN A 57 6.54 -18.64 -4.10
N VAL A 58 5.46 -19.40 -4.23
CA VAL A 58 4.17 -19.11 -3.58
C VAL A 58 4.08 -19.94 -2.30
N THR A 59 4.03 -19.26 -1.16
CA THR A 59 4.02 -19.84 0.19
C THR A 59 2.78 -19.39 0.96
N HIS A 60 2.49 -20.05 2.07
CA HIS A 60 1.40 -19.68 2.97
C HIS A 60 1.97 -19.09 4.27
N THR A 61 1.27 -18.13 4.83
CA THR A 61 1.58 -17.55 6.15
C THR A 61 0.36 -17.66 7.07
N PRO A 62 0.56 -18.01 8.34
CA PRO A 62 -0.53 -18.08 9.30
C PRO A 62 -1.18 -16.70 9.50
N GLY A 63 -2.48 -16.70 9.78
CA GLY A 63 -3.26 -15.50 10.02
C GLY A 63 -4.23 -15.14 8.88
N ARG A 64 -4.79 -13.92 8.97
CA ARG A 64 -5.79 -13.40 8.03
C ARG A 64 -5.35 -12.03 7.55
N LEU A 65 -5.39 -11.78 6.24
CA LEU A 65 -4.95 -10.51 5.62
C LEU A 65 -3.47 -10.20 5.89
N THR A 66 -2.65 -11.25 6.01
CA THR A 66 -1.20 -11.17 6.17
C THR A 66 -0.47 -11.36 4.83
N ASP A 67 -1.23 -11.33 3.73
CA ASP A 67 -0.75 -11.52 2.37
C ASP A 67 0.25 -10.44 1.98
N HIS A 68 1.42 -10.84 1.49
CA HIS A 68 2.45 -9.90 1.03
C HIS A 68 3.48 -10.56 0.09
N TYR A 69 4.00 -9.80 -0.87
CA TYR A 69 5.21 -10.16 -1.60
C TYR A 69 6.49 -9.69 -0.88
N ASN A 70 7.47 -10.59 -0.73
CA ASN A 70 8.80 -10.28 -0.24
C ASN A 70 9.83 -10.24 -1.40
N PRO A 71 10.34 -9.05 -1.78
CA PRO A 71 11.31 -8.93 -2.86
C PRO A 71 12.71 -9.46 -2.51
N ALA A 72 13.08 -9.51 -1.23
CA ALA A 72 14.40 -10.00 -0.79
C ALA A 72 14.52 -11.52 -0.98
N ASN A 73 13.46 -12.24 -0.61
CA ASN A 73 13.44 -13.71 -0.67
C ASN A 73 12.72 -14.23 -1.92
N LYS A 74 12.12 -13.34 -2.71
CA LYS A 74 11.29 -13.65 -3.88
C LYS A 74 10.17 -14.64 -3.54
N THR A 75 9.37 -14.31 -2.51
CA THR A 75 8.25 -15.15 -2.10
C THR A 75 6.94 -14.37 -2.10
N VAL A 76 5.89 -14.96 -2.65
CA VAL A 76 4.51 -14.48 -2.48
C VAL A 76 3.91 -15.25 -1.32
N ASN A 77 3.75 -14.58 -0.18
CA ASN A 77 3.15 -15.14 1.01
C ASN A 77 1.65 -14.85 0.99
N LEU A 78 0.82 -15.88 0.93
CA LEU A 78 -0.63 -15.76 1.02
C LEU A 78 -1.10 -16.23 2.41
N SER A 79 -2.07 -15.54 2.99
CA SER A 79 -2.75 -16.01 4.20
C SER A 79 -3.42 -17.36 3.95
N GLU A 80 -3.48 -18.23 4.96
CA GLU A 80 -4.08 -19.58 4.83
C GLU A 80 -5.49 -19.54 4.19
N GLY A 81 -6.31 -18.58 4.62
CA GLY A 81 -7.66 -18.38 4.09
C GLY A 81 -7.72 -17.90 2.64
N VAL A 82 -6.61 -17.44 2.05
CA VAL A 82 -6.48 -17.08 0.62
C VAL A 82 -5.78 -18.20 -0.14
N TYR A 83 -4.74 -18.81 0.43
CA TYR A 83 -3.93 -19.83 -0.22
C TYR A 83 -4.76 -21.05 -0.66
N GLU A 84 -5.60 -21.57 0.23
CA GLU A 84 -6.42 -22.76 -0.03
C GLU A 84 -7.84 -22.45 -0.53
N SER A 85 -8.29 -21.20 -0.38
CA SER A 85 -9.64 -20.82 -0.77
C SER A 85 -9.76 -20.69 -2.28
N ASN A 86 -10.82 -21.26 -2.84
CA ASN A 86 -11.21 -21.14 -4.24
C ASN A 86 -12.19 -19.99 -4.49
N SER A 87 -12.10 -18.89 -3.74
CA SER A 87 -13.02 -17.74 -3.88
C SER A 87 -12.50 -16.66 -4.83
N ILE A 88 -13.42 -15.85 -5.37
CA ILE A 88 -13.06 -14.67 -6.19
C ILE A 88 -12.17 -13.72 -5.38
N MET A 89 -12.44 -13.57 -4.08
CA MET A 89 -11.59 -12.74 -3.23
C MET A 89 -10.18 -13.32 -3.09
N ALA A 90 -10.06 -14.64 -2.88
CA ALA A 90 -8.76 -15.29 -2.81
C ALA A 90 -7.95 -15.13 -4.11
N ALA A 91 -8.60 -15.32 -5.26
CA ALA A 91 -7.99 -15.06 -6.56
C ALA A 91 -7.54 -13.60 -6.74
N ALA A 92 -8.35 -12.64 -6.31
CA ALA A 92 -8.01 -11.22 -6.44
C ALA A 92 -6.85 -10.79 -5.52
N VAL A 93 -6.79 -11.30 -4.28
CA VAL A 93 -5.66 -11.05 -3.37
C VAL A 93 -4.38 -11.69 -3.91
N ALA A 94 -4.46 -12.96 -4.33
CA ALA A 94 -3.33 -13.66 -4.94
C ALA A 94 -2.79 -12.91 -6.18
N ALA A 95 -3.67 -12.43 -7.05
CA ALA A 95 -3.29 -11.65 -8.21
C ALA A 95 -2.69 -10.28 -7.85
N HIS A 96 -3.19 -9.61 -6.80
CA HIS A 96 -2.63 -8.37 -6.30
C HIS A 96 -1.17 -8.54 -5.84
N GLU A 97 -0.91 -9.56 -5.02
CA GLU A 97 0.44 -9.84 -4.52
C GLU A 97 1.41 -10.29 -5.63
N CYS A 98 0.92 -11.10 -6.58
CA CYS A 98 1.69 -11.45 -7.77
C CYS A 98 1.97 -10.22 -8.64
N GLY A 99 1.11 -9.21 -8.61
CA GLY A 99 1.35 -7.92 -9.25
C GLY A 99 2.64 -7.26 -8.75
N HIS A 100 2.90 -7.29 -7.44
CA HIS A 100 4.17 -6.78 -6.87
C HIS A 100 5.38 -7.59 -7.35
N ALA A 101 5.25 -8.91 -7.44
CA ALA A 101 6.28 -9.79 -7.99
C ALA A 101 6.57 -9.50 -9.47
N VAL A 102 5.53 -9.28 -10.28
CA VAL A 102 5.66 -8.92 -11.70
C VAL A 102 6.30 -7.54 -11.87
N GLN A 103 5.89 -6.55 -11.07
CA GLN A 103 6.49 -5.22 -11.08
C GLN A 103 7.98 -5.27 -10.71
N HIS A 104 8.34 -6.11 -9.73
CA HIS A 104 9.72 -6.32 -9.34
C HIS A 104 10.53 -7.00 -10.45
N ALA A 105 10.01 -8.08 -11.05
CA ALA A 105 10.66 -8.79 -12.15
C ALA A 105 10.87 -7.93 -13.41
N ARG A 106 9.93 -7.02 -13.70
CA ARG A 106 10.03 -6.08 -14.82
C ARG A 106 10.84 -4.83 -14.51
N MET A 107 11.51 -4.75 -13.35
CA MET A 107 12.34 -3.60 -12.96
C MET A 107 11.61 -2.27 -13.16
N TYR A 108 10.34 -2.18 -12.70
CA TYR A 108 9.47 -1.05 -13.00
C TYR A 108 10.08 0.27 -12.52
N ALA A 109 10.70 1.02 -13.44
CA ALA A 109 11.51 2.19 -13.14
C ALA A 109 10.75 3.28 -12.35
N PRO A 110 9.46 3.57 -12.62
CA PRO A 110 8.68 4.49 -11.80
C PRO A 110 8.50 4.03 -10.35
N LEU A 111 8.36 2.72 -10.10
CA LEU A 111 8.22 2.18 -8.74
C LEU A 111 9.55 2.31 -7.98
N LYS A 112 10.67 2.01 -8.65
CA LYS A 112 12.02 2.15 -8.08
C LYS A 112 12.32 3.61 -7.71
N MET A 113 11.96 4.55 -8.58
CA MET A 113 12.07 5.99 -8.32
C MET A 113 11.23 6.39 -7.11
N ARG A 114 9.94 5.99 -7.06
CA ARG A 114 9.06 6.27 -5.92
C ARG A 114 9.62 5.72 -4.61
N SER A 115 10.00 4.45 -4.57
CA SER A 115 10.53 3.80 -3.36
C SER A 115 11.85 4.44 -2.89
N ALA A 116 12.71 4.87 -3.81
CA ALA A 116 13.94 5.60 -3.46
C ALA A 116 13.69 7.00 -2.88
N LEU A 117 12.57 7.64 -3.27
CA LEU A 117 12.19 8.97 -2.76
C LEU A 117 11.52 8.91 -1.38
N VAL A 118 10.90 7.80 -0.98
CA VAL A 118 10.22 7.65 0.33
C VAL A 118 11.07 8.11 1.52
N PRO A 119 12.33 7.68 1.71
CA PRO A 119 13.14 8.13 2.85
C PRO A 119 13.43 9.63 2.80
N VAL A 120 13.66 10.19 1.61
CA VAL A 120 13.90 11.63 1.42
C VAL A 120 12.65 12.44 1.77
N VAL A 121 11.49 12.01 1.26
CA VAL A 121 10.20 12.65 1.54
C VAL A 121 9.85 12.53 3.03
N SER A 122 10.06 11.38 3.65
CA SER A 122 9.78 11.18 5.08
C SER A 122 10.62 12.09 5.98
N PHE A 123 11.91 12.23 5.67
CA PHE A 123 12.81 13.17 6.36
C PHE A 123 12.36 14.61 6.14
N ALA A 124 12.09 14.99 4.90
CA ALA A 124 11.63 16.32 4.53
C ALA A 124 10.34 16.70 5.28
N SER A 125 9.32 15.82 5.29
CA SER A 125 8.06 16.04 6.00
C SER A 125 8.23 16.17 7.52
N SER A 126 9.20 15.47 8.12
CA SER A 126 9.46 15.56 9.58
C SER A 126 10.01 16.92 10.00
N ILE A 127 10.86 17.54 9.17
CA ILE A 127 11.52 18.81 9.49
C ILE A 127 10.71 20.01 8.96
N MET A 128 9.87 19.79 7.95
CA MET A 128 9.04 20.81 7.29
C MET A 128 8.33 21.77 8.24
N THR A 129 7.65 21.25 9.25
CA THR A 129 6.92 22.04 10.24
C THR A 129 7.85 23.00 10.98
N TRP A 130 9.05 22.55 11.33
CA TRP A 130 10.07 23.36 12.00
C TRP A 130 10.71 24.39 11.06
N VAL A 131 10.96 24.03 9.80
CA VAL A 131 11.50 24.96 8.79
C VAL A 131 10.51 26.08 8.49
N LEU A 132 9.22 25.76 8.30
CA LEU A 132 8.20 26.77 8.03
C LEU A 132 7.97 27.66 9.25
N LEU A 133 7.92 27.09 10.46
CA LEU A 133 7.77 27.86 11.69
C LEU A 133 8.98 28.76 11.95
N GLY A 134 10.20 28.24 11.78
CA GLY A 134 11.44 29.03 11.84
C GLY A 134 11.50 30.11 10.76
N GLY A 135 11.05 29.80 9.55
CA GLY A 135 10.95 30.74 8.44
C GLY A 135 10.00 31.90 8.73
N ILE A 136 8.84 31.63 9.35
CA ILE A 136 7.87 32.65 9.78
C ILE A 136 8.47 33.53 10.91
N LEU A 137 9.13 32.92 11.90
CA LEU A 137 9.72 33.65 13.03
C LEU A 137 10.93 34.52 12.62
N LEU A 138 11.71 34.07 11.64
CA LEU A 138 12.91 34.75 11.14
C LEU A 138 12.67 35.56 9.86
N LEU A 139 11.42 35.82 9.49
CA LEU A 139 11.03 36.52 8.25
C LEU A 139 11.82 37.81 7.99
N ASN A 140 12.08 38.60 9.03
CA ASN A 140 12.76 39.89 8.93
C ASN A 140 14.30 39.79 8.90
N THR A 141 14.88 38.65 9.29
CA THR A 141 16.33 38.47 9.45
C THR A 141 16.90 37.50 8.42
N PHE A 142 16.14 36.46 8.05
CA PHE A 142 16.55 35.45 7.09
C PHE A 142 15.36 34.92 6.27
N PRO A 143 14.79 35.74 5.37
CA PRO A 143 13.60 35.40 4.59
C PRO A 143 13.82 34.22 3.63
N GLN A 144 15.07 33.91 3.27
CA GLN A 144 15.43 32.78 2.42
C GLN A 144 15.08 31.42 3.04
N LEU A 145 14.99 31.33 4.37
CA LEU A 145 14.58 30.09 5.07
C LEU A 145 13.14 29.71 4.77
N LEU A 146 12.24 30.70 4.69
CA LEU A 146 10.83 30.47 4.37
C LEU A 146 10.68 30.04 2.91
N LEU A 147 11.42 30.65 1.99
CA LEU A 147 11.42 30.27 0.57
C LEU A 147 11.94 28.83 0.38
N ALA A 148 13.02 28.46 1.09
CA ALA A 148 13.51 27.09 1.13
C ALA A 148 12.46 26.11 1.68
N GLY A 149 11.74 26.48 2.75
CA GLY A 149 10.64 25.68 3.30
C GLY A 149 9.49 25.48 2.31
N ILE A 150 9.11 26.51 1.54
CA ILE A 150 8.07 26.43 0.51
C ILE A 150 8.49 25.53 -0.65
N ILE A 151 9.73 25.66 -1.14
CA ILE A 151 10.26 24.78 -2.21
C ILE A 151 10.28 23.33 -1.74
N LEU A 152 10.74 23.10 -0.51
CA LEU A 152 10.79 21.77 0.07
C LEU A 152 9.38 21.19 0.27
N PHE A 153 8.39 22.01 0.66
CA PHE A 153 6.97 21.63 0.71
C PHE A 153 6.43 21.22 -0.67
N ALA A 154 6.69 22.04 -1.69
CA ALA A 154 6.24 21.79 -3.06
C ALA A 154 6.86 20.53 -3.69
N MET A 155 8.07 20.13 -3.29
CA MET A 155 8.71 18.90 -3.79
C MET A 155 8.23 17.62 -3.09
N THR A 156 7.60 17.74 -1.92
CA THR A 156 7.12 16.58 -1.13
C THR A 156 5.65 16.23 -1.37
N THR A 157 4.88 17.14 -1.97
CA THR A 157 3.45 16.95 -2.32
C THR A 157 3.31 16.60 -3.79
#